data_AF-A0A7I6MYU3-F1
#
_entry.id   AF-A0A7I6MYU3-F1
#
_cell.length_a   1.000
_cell.length_b   1.000
_cell.length_c   1.000
_cell.angle_alpha   90.00
_cell.angle_beta   90.00
_cell.angle_gamma   90.00
#
_symmetry.space_group_name_H-M   'P 1'
#
loop_
_entity.id
_entity.type
_entity.pdbx_description
1 polymer ?
#
loop_
_entity_poly.entity_id
_entity_poly.type
_entity_poly.pdbx_seq_one_letter_code
_entity_poly.pdbx_strand_id
1 'polypeptide(L)'
;PHVQEARMARSYPQAEKYLSMFPAGPVAVIAGGVSFCASALMAVLIVIGIAEEHLMLETTLFGRHLAWYLAIATGLFAFARSFTTDSSPFFPNGDCEEAMLELSTETHYFPQEWRGLCHSYDVRDAFLALFPYKAQLFAEECLSVILAPYILCFSLPRCSREMLLFIRSHSVELNGVGAVCRYAEFDFKRYTDDAKMERSFIN
;
A
#
# COMPACT_ATOMS: atom_id res chain seq x y z
N PRO A 1 -3.32 3.79 -21.17
CA PRO A 1 -3.43 2.65 -20.21
C PRO A 1 -2.11 1.87 -20.06
N HIS A 2 -1.65 1.18 -21.12
CA HIS A 2 -0.45 0.31 -21.04
C HIS A 2 0.86 1.03 -20.66
N VAL A 3 1.07 2.28 -21.13
CA VAL A 3 2.27 3.07 -20.77
C VAL A 3 2.33 3.35 -19.26
N GLN A 4 1.19 3.74 -18.68
CA GLN A 4 1.10 4.01 -17.25
C GLN A 4 1.27 2.72 -16.44
N GLU A 5 0.62 1.63 -16.83
CA GLU A 5 0.75 0.33 -16.16
C GLU A 5 2.19 -0.19 -16.17
N ALA A 6 2.89 -0.06 -17.31
CA ALA A 6 4.28 -0.45 -17.43
C ALA A 6 5.18 0.35 -16.48
N ARG A 7 4.95 1.67 -16.36
CA ARG A 7 5.68 2.54 -15.42
C ARG A 7 5.37 2.19 -13.97
N MET A 8 4.10 1.99 -13.61
CA MET A 8 3.71 1.61 -12.27
C MET A 8 4.31 0.24 -11.87
N ALA A 9 4.33 -0.72 -12.79
CA ALA A 9 4.96 -2.03 -12.57
C ALA A 9 6.47 -1.93 -12.32
N ARG A 10 7.18 -1.03 -13.00
CA ARG A 10 8.61 -0.76 -12.76
C ARG A 10 8.86 -0.06 -11.42
N SER A 11 7.97 0.85 -11.03
CA SER A 11 8.07 1.58 -9.77
C SER A 11 7.78 0.73 -8.53
N TYR A 12 7.03 -0.37 -8.67
CA TYR A 12 6.60 -1.21 -7.54
C TYR A 12 7.77 -1.76 -6.70
N PRO A 13 8.79 -2.45 -7.28
CA PRO A 13 9.93 -2.91 -6.49
C PRO A 13 10.76 -1.78 -5.87
N GLN A 14 10.82 -0.61 -6.52
CA GLN A 14 11.51 0.57 -5.97
C GLN A 14 10.76 1.16 -4.76
N ALA A 15 9.42 1.16 -4.80
CA ALA A 15 8.58 1.57 -3.69
C ALA A 15 8.74 0.62 -2.49
N GLU A 16 8.75 -0.69 -2.72
CA GLU A 16 9.01 -1.68 -1.67
C GLU A 16 10.42 -1.53 -1.08
N LYS A 17 11.43 -1.29 -1.93
CA LYS A 17 12.81 -1.01 -1.51
C LYS A 17 12.86 0.21 -0.59
N TYR A 18 12.23 1.33 -0.96
CA TYR A 18 12.16 2.54 -0.13
C TYR A 18 11.48 2.26 1.23
N LEU A 19 10.32 1.59 1.23
CA LEU A 19 9.59 1.29 2.46
C LEU A 19 10.36 0.32 3.38
N SER A 20 11.15 -0.60 2.81
CA SER A 20 11.97 -1.54 3.59
C SER A 20 13.15 -0.88 4.32
N MET A 21 13.49 0.37 4.00
CA MET A 21 14.52 1.14 4.70
C MET A 21 14.03 1.63 6.07
N PHE A 22 12.72 1.71 6.28
CA PHE A 22 12.16 2.11 7.56
C PHE A 22 12.10 0.91 8.51
N PRO A 23 12.43 1.11 9.80
CA PRO A 23 12.40 0.03 10.76
C PRO A 23 10.96 -0.49 10.94
N ALA A 24 10.87 -1.77 11.28
CA ALA A 24 9.61 -2.44 11.47
C ALA A 24 8.78 -1.74 12.58
N GLY A 25 7.50 -1.50 12.29
CA GLY A 25 6.60 -0.83 13.22
C GLY A 25 6.27 -1.67 14.47
N PRO A 26 5.55 -1.10 15.46
CA PRO A 26 5.20 -1.80 16.70
C PRO A 26 4.40 -3.09 16.46
N VAL A 27 3.63 -3.14 15.37
CA VAL A 27 2.88 -4.34 14.95
C VAL A 27 3.81 -5.53 14.69
N ALA A 28 4.96 -5.30 14.04
CA ALA A 28 5.92 -6.36 13.76
C ALA A 28 6.60 -6.87 15.03
N VAL A 29 6.85 -5.99 16.01
CA VAL A 29 7.41 -6.38 17.32
C VAL A 29 6.44 -7.27 18.09
N ILE A 30 5.15 -6.89 18.14
CA ILE A 30 4.10 -7.69 18.80
C ILE A 30 3.92 -9.02 18.07
N ALA A 31 3.87 -9.00 16.74
CA ALA A 31 3.78 -10.21 15.91
C ALA A 31 4.98 -11.14 16.15
N GLY A 32 6.19 -10.60 16.27
CA GLY A 32 7.38 -11.34 16.68
C GLY A 32 7.20 -12.06 18.00
N GLY A 33 6.75 -11.35 19.04
CA GLY A 33 6.45 -11.94 20.35
C GLY A 33 5.38 -13.04 20.30
N VAL A 34 4.29 -12.81 19.58
CA VAL A 34 3.22 -13.82 19.39
C VAL A 34 3.75 -15.05 18.64
N SER A 35 4.52 -14.83 17.57
CA SER A 35 5.11 -15.92 16.79
C SER A 35 6.07 -16.76 17.62
N PHE A 36 6.85 -16.14 18.52
CA PHE A 36 7.74 -16.85 19.44
C PHE A 36 6.94 -17.75 20.39
N CYS A 37 5.93 -17.20 21.08
CA CYS A 37 5.08 -17.97 22.00
C CYS A 37 4.32 -19.11 21.27
N ALA A 38 3.76 -18.84 20.10
CA ALA A 38 3.07 -19.83 19.28
C ALA A 38 4.02 -20.95 18.82
N SER A 39 5.25 -20.60 18.41
CA SER A 39 6.27 -21.56 17.99
C SER A 39 6.74 -22.47 19.13
N ALA A 40 6.87 -21.92 20.35
CA ALA A 40 7.26 -22.71 21.52
C ALA A 40 6.19 -23.75 21.87
N LEU A 41 4.91 -23.36 21.88
CA LEU A 41 3.78 -24.28 22.07
C LEU A 41 3.69 -25.32 20.96
N MET A 42 3.84 -24.89 19.70
CA MET A 42 3.83 -25.77 18.54
C MET A 42 4.96 -26.81 18.62
N ALA A 43 6.18 -26.40 18.98
CA ALA A 43 7.33 -27.28 19.11
C ALA A 43 7.12 -28.36 20.18
N VAL A 44 6.59 -27.98 21.35
CA VAL A 44 6.27 -28.94 22.42
C VAL A 44 5.21 -29.95 21.95
N LEU A 45 4.15 -29.49 21.28
CA LEU A 45 3.09 -30.38 20.77
C LEU A 45 3.61 -31.33 19.68
N ILE A 46 4.50 -30.86 18.80
CA ILE A 46 5.14 -31.69 17.78
C ILE A 46 6.02 -32.77 18.44
N VAL A 47 6.82 -32.43 19.45
CA VAL A 47 7.66 -33.40 20.16
C VAL A 47 6.81 -34.48 20.84
N ILE A 48 5.70 -34.10 21.48
CA ILE A 48 4.76 -35.05 22.07
C ILE A 48 4.15 -35.95 20.99
N GLY A 49 3.74 -35.37 19.86
CA GLY A 49 3.18 -36.13 18.74
C GLY A 49 4.16 -37.14 18.12
N ILE A 50 5.46 -36.83 18.09
CA ILE A 50 6.50 -37.76 17.64
C ILE A 50 6.78 -38.86 18.67
N ALA A 51 6.74 -38.53 19.97
CA ALA A 51 6.99 -39.50 21.03
C ALA A 51 5.86 -40.53 21.16
N GLU A 52 4.60 -40.07 21.16
CA GLU A 52 3.43 -40.93 21.25
C GLU A 52 2.26 -40.39 20.41
N GLU A 53 2.05 -40.98 19.23
CA GLU A 53 0.96 -40.63 18.32
C GLU A 53 -0.43 -40.78 18.99
N HIS A 54 -0.58 -41.80 19.84
CA HIS A 54 -1.82 -42.09 20.55
C HIS A 54 -2.24 -40.98 21.52
N LEU A 55 -1.28 -40.30 22.17
CA LEU A 55 -1.59 -39.17 23.03
C LEU A 55 -2.20 -38.02 22.22
N MET A 56 -1.75 -37.81 20.99
CA MET A 56 -2.17 -36.68 20.17
C MET A 56 -3.65 -36.75 19.76
N LEU A 57 -4.17 -37.97 19.52
CA LEU A 57 -5.57 -38.20 19.14
C LEU A 57 -6.47 -38.51 20.34
N GLU A 58 -6.01 -39.21 21.36
CA GLU A 58 -6.91 -39.71 22.41
C GLU A 58 -6.99 -38.80 23.64
N THR A 59 -5.93 -38.04 23.93
CA THR A 59 -5.99 -37.12 25.07
C THR A 59 -6.85 -35.90 24.73
N THR A 60 -7.86 -35.68 25.57
CA THR A 60 -8.76 -34.53 25.45
C THR A 60 -8.38 -33.49 26.49
N LEU A 61 -7.94 -32.31 26.02
CA LEU A 61 -7.67 -31.16 26.86
C LEU A 61 -8.81 -30.15 26.64
N PHE A 62 -9.54 -29.78 27.69
CA PHE A 62 -10.74 -28.93 27.61
C PHE A 62 -11.75 -29.37 26.52
N GLY A 63 -11.91 -30.69 26.34
CA GLY A 63 -12.87 -31.26 25.39
C GLY A 63 -12.47 -31.21 23.91
N ARG A 64 -11.20 -30.92 23.59
CA ARG A 64 -10.63 -31.01 22.23
C ARG A 64 -9.36 -31.84 22.23
N HIS A 65 -9.07 -32.51 21.11
CA HIS A 65 -7.84 -33.28 20.92
C HIS A 65 -6.62 -32.36 20.82
N LEU A 66 -5.43 -32.82 21.24
CA LEU A 66 -4.17 -32.07 21.12
C LEU A 66 -3.89 -31.61 19.67
N ALA A 67 -4.30 -32.40 18.68
CA ALA A 67 -4.23 -32.04 17.26
C ALA A 67 -4.93 -30.72 16.91
N TRP A 68 -6.04 -30.39 17.58
CA TRP A 68 -6.77 -29.16 17.35
C TRP A 68 -5.98 -27.94 17.82
N TYR A 69 -5.31 -28.05 18.97
CA TYR A 69 -4.43 -27.00 19.50
C TYR A 69 -3.17 -26.83 18.65
N LEU A 70 -2.61 -27.93 18.12
CA LEU A 70 -1.50 -27.88 17.19
C LEU A 70 -1.89 -27.15 15.90
N ALA A 71 -3.08 -27.42 15.34
CA ALA A 71 -3.59 -26.71 14.18
C ALA A 71 -3.74 -25.20 14.43
N ILE A 72 -4.28 -24.80 15.59
CA ILE A 72 -4.41 -23.38 15.95
C ILE A 72 -3.07 -22.72 16.20
N ALA A 73 -2.16 -23.38 16.94
CA ALA A 73 -0.82 -22.85 17.19
C ALA A 73 -0.06 -22.65 15.87
N THR A 74 -0.19 -23.59 14.93
CA THR A 74 0.41 -23.51 13.59
C THR A 74 -0.20 -22.37 12.77
N GLY A 75 -1.54 -22.26 12.76
CA GLY A 75 -2.23 -21.16 12.08
C GLY A 75 -1.88 -19.79 12.65
N LEU A 76 -1.83 -19.67 13.98
CA LEU A 76 -1.42 -18.44 14.68
C LEU A 76 0.04 -18.10 14.41
N PHE A 77 0.94 -19.09 14.41
CA PHE A 77 2.34 -18.90 14.05
C PHE A 77 2.47 -18.40 12.61
N ALA A 78 1.83 -19.06 11.64
CA ALA A 78 1.88 -18.66 10.22
C ALA A 78 1.32 -17.25 10.02
N PHE A 79 0.20 -16.92 10.67
CA PHE A 79 -0.40 -15.59 10.62
C PHE A 79 0.53 -14.53 11.22
N ALA A 80 1.02 -14.75 12.45
CA ALA A 80 1.93 -13.82 13.10
C ALA A 80 3.23 -13.63 12.31
N ARG A 81 3.77 -14.71 11.74
CA ARG A 81 4.98 -14.65 10.91
C ARG A 81 4.81 -13.80 9.66
N SER A 82 3.58 -13.70 9.11
CA SER A 82 3.27 -12.82 7.98
C SER A 82 3.44 -11.32 8.29
N PHE A 83 3.42 -10.94 9.56
CA PHE A 83 3.62 -9.54 10.01
C PHE A 83 5.05 -9.28 10.52
N THR A 84 5.85 -10.32 10.70
CA THR A 84 7.25 -10.18 11.10
C THR A 84 8.09 -9.94 9.84
N THR A 85 8.62 -8.74 9.68
CA THR A 85 9.55 -8.43 8.58
C THR A 85 10.96 -8.88 8.96
N ASP A 86 11.61 -9.70 8.13
CA ASP A 86 13.02 -10.12 8.30
C ASP A 86 14.02 -9.04 7.81
N SER A 87 13.56 -7.82 7.56
CA SER A 87 14.40 -6.71 7.11
C SER A 87 15.36 -6.32 8.23
N SER A 88 16.65 -6.56 8.01
CA SER A 88 17.71 -6.14 8.92
C SER A 88 17.59 -4.63 9.17
N PRO A 89 17.58 -4.17 10.44
CA PRO A 89 17.40 -2.74 10.78
C PRO A 89 18.58 -1.85 10.36
N PHE A 90 19.63 -2.43 9.76
CA PHE A 90 20.80 -1.73 9.27
C PHE A 90 20.94 -2.00 7.77
N PHE A 91 20.45 -1.07 6.94
CA PHE A 91 21.14 -0.77 5.68
C PHE A 91 22.06 0.43 5.98
N PRO A 92 23.37 0.20 6.16
CA PRO A 92 24.30 1.28 6.49
C PRO A 92 24.58 2.25 5.32
N ASN A 93 24.10 1.93 4.11
CA ASN A 93 24.64 2.49 2.86
C ASN A 93 23.58 2.92 1.82
N GLY A 94 22.31 3.10 2.22
CA GLY A 94 21.26 3.52 1.28
C GLY A 94 20.71 4.88 1.64
N ASP A 95 20.99 5.90 0.84
CA ASP A 95 20.36 7.20 1.02
C ASP A 95 18.86 7.06 0.67
N CYS A 96 17.98 7.25 1.65
CA CYS A 96 16.52 7.24 1.44
C CYS A 96 16.11 8.23 0.33
N GLU A 97 16.89 9.29 0.18
CA GLU A 97 16.73 10.28 -0.88
C GLU A 97 17.09 9.72 -2.26
N GLU A 98 18.16 8.93 -2.40
CA GLU A 98 18.49 8.25 -3.65
C GLU A 98 17.39 7.24 -4.05
N ALA A 99 16.88 6.46 -3.10
CA ALA A 99 15.78 5.54 -3.35
C ALA A 99 14.49 6.25 -3.78
N MET A 100 14.17 7.38 -3.15
CA MET A 100 13.02 8.21 -3.53
C MET A 100 13.24 8.87 -4.90
N LEU A 101 14.46 9.28 -5.23
CA LEU A 101 14.81 9.83 -6.55
C LEU A 101 14.65 8.78 -7.65
N GLU A 102 15.14 7.56 -7.43
CA GLU A 102 14.96 6.41 -8.32
C GLU A 102 13.46 6.17 -8.60
N LEU A 103 12.66 6.12 -7.53
CA LEU A 103 11.21 5.96 -7.61
C LEU A 103 10.51 7.12 -8.31
N SER A 104 10.96 8.36 -8.05
CA SER A 104 10.41 9.56 -8.68
C SER A 104 10.67 9.61 -10.18
N THR A 105 11.73 8.94 -10.64
CA THR A 105 12.07 8.85 -12.07
C THR A 105 11.02 8.04 -12.81
N GLU A 106 10.47 6.98 -12.21
CA GLU A 106 9.40 6.17 -12.83
C GLU A 106 8.00 6.76 -12.60
N THR A 107 7.74 7.34 -11.41
CA THR A 107 6.41 7.88 -11.06
C THR A 107 6.17 9.31 -11.55
N HIS A 108 7.23 10.09 -11.78
CA HIS A 108 7.24 11.54 -12.06
C HIS A 108 6.56 12.40 -10.99
N TYR A 109 6.43 11.85 -9.77
CA TYR A 109 5.84 12.52 -8.63
C TYR A 109 6.88 12.64 -7.51
N PHE A 110 7.29 13.87 -7.23
CA PHE A 110 8.16 14.19 -6.09
C PHE A 110 7.87 15.61 -5.61
N PRO A 111 7.02 15.75 -4.58
CA PRO A 111 6.70 17.02 -3.95
C PRO A 111 7.96 17.71 -3.42
N GLN A 112 7.98 19.05 -3.45
CA GLN A 112 9.11 19.81 -2.92
C GLN A 112 9.29 19.60 -1.41
N GLU A 113 8.18 19.38 -0.69
CA GLU A 113 8.14 19.13 0.75
C GLU A 113 8.88 17.85 1.18
N TRP A 114 9.06 16.89 0.26
CA TRP A 114 9.71 15.61 0.57
C TRP A 114 11.24 15.66 0.43
N ARG A 115 11.77 16.68 -0.27
CA ARG A 115 13.21 16.81 -0.58
C ARG A 115 14.02 17.05 0.69
N GLY A 116 15.12 16.32 0.86
CA GLY A 116 15.93 16.35 2.08
C GLY A 116 15.29 15.73 3.33
N LEU A 117 14.03 15.29 3.26
CA LEU A 117 13.27 14.73 4.39
C LEU A 117 12.78 13.30 4.12
N CYS A 118 13.30 12.62 3.09
CA CYS A 118 12.88 11.26 2.71
C CYS A 118 13.17 10.18 3.77
N HIS A 119 13.92 10.49 4.82
CA HIS A 119 14.14 9.61 5.97
C HIS A 119 13.08 9.80 7.08
N SER A 120 12.24 10.83 7.00
CA SER A 120 11.21 11.12 8.00
C SER A 120 10.00 10.20 7.82
N TYR A 121 9.38 9.84 8.95
CA TYR A 121 8.12 9.11 8.97
C TYR A 121 6.96 9.91 8.35
N ASP A 122 7.02 11.24 8.38
CA ASP A 122 5.98 12.08 7.74
C ASP A 122 5.94 11.86 6.22
N VAL A 123 7.11 11.78 5.58
CA VAL A 123 7.22 11.50 4.15
C VAL A 123 6.83 10.06 3.84
N ARG A 124 7.23 9.10 4.71
CA ARG A 124 6.77 7.70 4.60
C ARG A 124 5.25 7.60 4.63
N ASP A 125 4.59 8.28 5.57
CA ASP A 125 3.14 8.19 5.76
C ASP A 125 2.39 8.90 4.63
N ALA A 126 2.89 10.05 4.16
CA ALA A 126 2.38 10.71 2.96
C ALA A 126 2.56 9.83 1.71
N PHE A 127 3.66 9.08 1.62
CA PHE A 127 3.87 8.11 0.54
C PHE A 127 2.95 6.90 0.65
N LEU A 128 2.73 6.35 1.84
CA LEU A 128 1.79 5.24 2.09
C LEU A 128 0.34 5.62 1.79
N ALA A 129 -0.02 6.91 1.82
CA ALA A 129 -1.33 7.37 1.33
C ALA A 129 -1.48 7.20 -0.20
N LEU A 130 -0.37 7.24 -0.95
CA LEU A 130 -0.35 6.98 -2.40
C LEU A 130 -0.13 5.50 -2.72
N PHE A 131 0.61 4.80 -1.85
CA PHE A 131 0.93 3.38 -1.97
C PHE A 131 0.43 2.61 -0.72
N PRO A 132 -0.90 2.45 -0.57
CA PRO A 132 -1.47 1.81 0.60
C PRO A 132 -1.17 0.30 0.62
N TYR A 133 -1.18 -0.28 1.82
CA TYR A 133 -1.06 -1.73 1.97
C TYR A 133 -2.24 -2.45 1.33
N LYS A 134 -2.01 -3.65 0.77
CA LYS A 134 -3.05 -4.46 0.12
C LYS A 134 -4.26 -4.75 1.03
N ALA A 135 -4.02 -4.94 2.33
CA ALA A 135 -5.11 -5.14 3.30
C ALA A 135 -5.98 -3.89 3.48
N GLN A 136 -5.36 -2.69 3.47
CA GLN A 136 -6.10 -1.43 3.51
C GLN A 136 -6.90 -1.25 2.22
N LEU A 137 -6.30 -1.49 1.05
CA LEU A 137 -6.98 -1.41 -0.24
C LEU A 137 -8.21 -2.31 -0.28
N PHE A 138 -8.08 -3.56 0.17
CA PHE A 138 -9.20 -4.50 0.22
C PHE A 138 -10.33 -4.03 1.15
N ALA A 139 -9.98 -3.45 2.31
CA ALA A 139 -10.97 -2.88 3.23
C ALA A 139 -11.68 -1.66 2.61
N GLU A 140 -10.94 -0.78 1.92
CA GLU A 140 -11.49 0.36 1.19
C GLU A 140 -12.42 -0.08 0.05
N GLU A 141 -12.06 -1.13 -0.70
CA GLU A 141 -12.92 -1.71 -1.73
C GLU A 141 -14.24 -2.22 -1.14
N CYS A 142 -14.18 -2.94 -0.02
CA CYS A 142 -15.38 -3.40 0.69
C CYS A 142 -16.25 -2.24 1.18
N LEU A 143 -15.64 -1.19 1.75
CA LEU A 143 -16.35 0.02 2.17
C LEU A 143 -16.92 0.81 0.99
N SER A 144 -16.24 0.81 -0.16
CA SER A 144 -16.66 1.55 -1.36
C SER A 144 -18.02 1.09 -1.86
N VAL A 145 -18.34 -0.20 -1.76
CA VAL A 145 -19.65 -0.76 -2.15
C VAL A 145 -20.79 -0.11 -1.36
N ILE A 146 -20.54 0.19 -0.08
CA ILE A 146 -21.54 0.79 0.81
C ILE A 146 -21.54 2.33 0.67
N LEU A 147 -20.37 2.94 0.53
CA LEU A 147 -20.22 4.40 0.49
C LEU A 147 -20.55 5.02 -0.88
N ALA A 148 -20.34 4.29 -1.98
CA ALA A 148 -20.63 4.79 -3.33
C ALA A 148 -22.07 5.31 -3.51
N PRO A 149 -23.15 4.58 -3.15
CA PRO A 149 -24.51 5.10 -3.28
C PRO A 149 -24.74 6.34 -2.41
N TYR A 150 -24.14 6.40 -1.22
CA TYR A 150 -24.24 7.57 -0.35
C TYR A 150 -23.57 8.81 -0.98
N ILE A 151 -22.36 8.65 -1.52
CA ILE A 151 -21.64 9.72 -2.23
C ILE A 151 -22.45 10.19 -3.44
N LEU A 152 -23.00 9.28 -4.23
CA LEU A 152 -23.81 9.60 -5.42
C LEU A 152 -25.12 10.33 -5.07
N CYS A 153 -25.81 9.93 -4.00
CA CYS A 153 -27.09 10.53 -3.63
C CYS A 153 -26.95 11.85 -2.87
N PHE A 154 -25.90 12.04 -2.07
CA PHE A 154 -25.81 13.18 -1.15
C PHE A 154 -24.61 14.11 -1.41
N SER A 155 -23.44 13.57 -1.77
CA SER A 155 -22.24 14.39 -1.99
C SER A 155 -22.18 14.95 -3.40
N LEU A 156 -22.38 14.12 -4.41
CA LEU A 156 -22.26 14.48 -5.82
C LEU A 156 -23.23 15.61 -6.23
N PRO A 157 -24.53 15.60 -5.83
CA PRO A 157 -25.45 16.66 -6.20
C PRO A 157 -25.05 18.03 -5.66
N ARG A 158 -24.38 18.08 -4.50
CA ARG A 158 -23.92 19.33 -3.88
C ARG A 158 -22.78 19.97 -4.67
N CYS A 159 -21.90 19.17 -5.28
CA CYS A 159 -20.78 19.65 -6.10
C CYS A 159 -21.14 19.81 -7.60
N SER A 160 -22.35 19.43 -8.01
CA SER A 160 -22.78 19.39 -9.42
C SER A 160 -22.61 20.74 -10.14
N ARG A 161 -22.89 21.86 -9.47
CA ARG A 161 -22.74 23.20 -10.04
C ARG A 161 -21.28 23.51 -10.39
N GLU A 162 -20.35 23.18 -9.49
CA GLU A 162 -18.92 23.41 -9.71
C GLU A 162 -18.39 22.51 -10.84
N MET A 163 -18.86 21.27 -10.92
CA MET A 163 -18.52 20.35 -12.01
C MET A 163 -18.98 20.90 -13.37
N LEU A 164 -20.21 21.39 -13.47
CA LEU A 164 -20.73 21.99 -14.71
C LEU A 164 -19.97 23.26 -15.09
N LEU A 165 -19.62 24.09 -14.10
CA LEU A 165 -18.77 25.27 -14.33
C LEU A 165 -17.38 24.88 -14.81
N PHE A 166 -16.77 23.85 -14.23
CA PHE A 166 -15.48 23.33 -14.67
C PHE A 166 -15.53 22.85 -16.12
N ILE A 167 -16.49 22.00 -16.47
CA ILE A 167 -16.67 21.49 -17.84
C ILE A 167 -16.86 22.66 -18.81
N ARG A 168 -17.79 23.58 -18.53
CA ARG A 168 -18.04 24.74 -19.41
C ARG A 168 -16.81 25.63 -19.58
N SER A 169 -16.05 25.84 -18.51
CA SER A 169 -14.88 26.73 -18.53
C SER A 169 -13.62 26.07 -19.12
N HIS A 170 -13.53 24.74 -19.12
CA HIS A 170 -12.35 23.97 -19.53
C HIS A 170 -12.60 23.04 -20.73
N SER A 171 -13.72 23.19 -21.46
CA SER A 171 -13.89 22.55 -22.77
C SER A 171 -13.40 23.47 -23.89
N VAL A 172 -12.57 22.94 -24.78
CA VAL A 172 -12.08 23.60 -26.00
C VAL A 172 -12.38 22.70 -27.19
N GLU A 173 -12.77 23.27 -28.32
CA GLU A 173 -13.06 22.53 -29.54
C GLU A 173 -11.84 22.55 -30.47
N LEU A 174 -11.31 21.38 -30.78
CA LEU A 174 -10.16 21.20 -31.67
C LEU A 174 -10.63 20.71 -33.04
N ASN A 175 -10.15 21.37 -34.10
CA ASN A 175 -10.46 21.00 -35.48
C ASN A 175 -10.03 19.55 -35.76
N GLY A 176 -10.98 18.70 -36.15
CA GLY A 176 -10.74 17.29 -36.48
C GLY A 176 -10.76 16.31 -35.31
N VAL A 177 -10.89 16.79 -34.06
CA VAL A 177 -10.99 15.93 -32.85
C VAL A 177 -12.32 16.15 -32.11
N GLY A 178 -12.79 17.40 -32.02
CA GLY A 178 -13.99 17.79 -31.29
C GLY A 178 -13.69 18.42 -29.92
N ALA A 179 -14.66 18.36 -29.00
CA ALA A 179 -14.54 18.96 -27.67
C ALA A 179 -13.59 18.14 -26.78
N VAL A 180 -12.49 18.75 -26.37
CA VAL A 180 -11.50 18.17 -25.46
C VAL A 180 -11.39 18.98 -24.18
N CYS A 181 -10.82 18.35 -23.15
CA CYS A 181 -10.41 19.07 -21.96
C CYS A 181 -9.23 19.98 -22.31
N ARG A 182 -9.31 21.25 -21.92
CA ARG A 182 -8.28 22.28 -22.16
C ARG A 182 -6.89 21.84 -21.72
N TYR A 183 -6.78 21.11 -20.61
CA TYR A 183 -5.48 20.61 -20.10
C TYR A 183 -4.83 19.57 -21.02
N ALA A 184 -5.60 18.92 -21.90
CA ALA A 184 -5.08 17.95 -22.87
C ALA A 184 -4.55 18.62 -24.17
N GLU A 185 -4.77 19.93 -24.35
CA GLU A 185 -4.23 20.69 -25.49
C GLU A 185 -2.75 21.04 -25.28
N PHE A 186 -2.26 21.05 -24.04
CA PHE A 186 -0.88 21.42 -23.67
C PHE A 186 -0.47 22.83 -24.15
N ASP A 187 -1.37 23.82 -24.03
CA ASP A 187 -1.07 25.23 -24.39
C ASP A 187 -0.27 25.95 -23.28
N PHE A 188 1.04 25.79 -23.32
CA PHE A 188 2.00 26.40 -22.37
C PHE A 188 2.04 27.93 -22.42
N LYS A 189 1.55 28.56 -23.49
CA LYS A 189 1.52 30.03 -23.60
C LYS A 189 0.43 30.65 -22.74
N ARG A 190 -0.66 29.90 -22.49
CA ARG A 190 -1.76 30.33 -21.64
C ARG A 190 -1.61 29.90 -20.19
N TYR A 191 -0.89 28.81 -19.91
CA TYR A 191 -0.73 28.24 -18.58
C TYR A 191 0.74 27.90 -18.33
N THR A 192 1.52 28.90 -17.94
CA THR A 192 2.98 28.78 -17.80
C THR A 192 3.39 28.13 -16.46
N ASP A 193 2.48 28.07 -15.47
CA ASP A 193 2.81 27.63 -14.10
C ASP A 193 2.17 26.27 -13.70
N ASP A 194 1.53 25.55 -14.62
CA ASP A 194 0.98 24.23 -14.30
C ASP A 194 2.04 23.13 -14.46
N ALA A 195 2.73 22.85 -13.36
CA ALA A 195 3.75 21.82 -13.28
C ALA A 195 3.23 20.41 -13.64
N LYS A 196 1.93 20.14 -13.53
CA LYS A 196 1.34 18.86 -13.95
C LYS A 196 1.24 18.81 -15.47
N MET A 197 0.81 19.89 -16.11
CA MET A 197 0.72 19.98 -17.58
C MET A 197 2.08 19.80 -18.25
N GLU A 198 3.11 20.48 -17.73
CA GLU A 198 4.49 20.37 -18.25
C GLU A 198 5.02 18.94 -18.15
N ARG A 199 4.89 18.30 -16.99
CA ARG A 199 5.30 16.90 -16.81
C ARG A 199 4.51 15.94 -17.70
N SER A 200 3.21 16.18 -17.90
CA SER A 200 2.38 15.32 -18.76
C SER A 200 2.71 15.42 -20.25
N PHE A 201 3.34 16.50 -20.71
CA PHE A 201 3.77 16.65 -22.11
C PHE A 201 5.14 16.03 -22.39
N ILE A 202 6.03 16.03 -21.39
CA ILE A 202 7.36 15.40 -21.50
C ILE A 202 7.25 13.86 -21.52
N ASN A 203 6.19 13.31 -20.92
CA ASN A 203 5.94 11.87 -20.79
C ASN A 203 5.17 11.28 -21.98
#